data_AF-A0AAP9XMJ3-F1
#
_entry.id   AF-A0AAP9XMJ3-F1
#
_cell.length_a   1.000
_cell.length_b   1.000
_cell.length_c   1.000
_cell.angle_alpha   90.00
_cell.angle_beta   90.00
_cell.angle_gamma   90.00
#
_symmetry.space_group_name_H-M   'P 1'
#
loop_
_entity.id
_entity.type
_entity.pdbx_description
1 polymer ?
#
loop_
_entity_poly.entity_id
_entity_poly.type
_entity_poly.pdbx_seq_one_letter_code
_entity_poly.pdbx_strand_id
1 'polypeptide(L)'
;MTKTISSYQELKITTPDFEGQVVLLSAYYDDGWNLENDGIPCGRGQFIAISGLEVDDGGFRCIPAGPGDIYWQRIIENNTLRPDYFGARCDSTRTSAGTDATIPLNNMFTTAITNNFSVEFPSKI
;
A
#
# COMPACT_ATOMS: atom_id res chain seq x y z
N MET A 1 -21.85 -1.65 0.70
CA MET A 1 -20.75 -1.97 1.64
C MET A 1 -19.47 -2.05 0.83
N THR A 2 -18.40 -1.36 1.25
CA THR A 2 -17.09 -1.47 0.62
C THR A 2 -16.52 -2.86 0.90
N LYS A 3 -16.08 -3.59 -0.13
CA LYS A 3 -15.43 -4.89 0.03
C LYS A 3 -14.10 -4.70 0.77
N THR A 4 -13.83 -5.55 1.74
CA THR A 4 -12.57 -5.56 2.48
C THR A 4 -11.66 -6.65 1.93
N ILE A 5 -10.39 -6.33 1.71
CA ILE A 5 -9.32 -7.24 1.30
C ILE A 5 -8.31 -7.28 2.46
N SER A 6 -7.84 -8.48 2.80
CA SER A 6 -7.05 -8.70 4.02
C SER A 6 -5.61 -8.19 3.89
N SER A 7 -4.97 -8.39 2.73
CA SER A 7 -3.57 -8.04 2.50
C SER A 7 -3.25 -7.61 1.07
N TYR A 8 -2.07 -7.02 0.87
CA TYR A 8 -1.61 -6.62 -0.46
C TYR A 8 -1.44 -7.82 -1.38
N GLN A 9 -1.06 -8.98 -0.83
CA GLN A 9 -0.97 -10.22 -1.60
C GLN A 9 -2.36 -10.68 -2.10
N GLU A 10 -3.41 -10.55 -1.27
CA GLU A 10 -4.78 -10.83 -1.71
C GLU A 10 -5.27 -9.79 -2.73
N LEU A 11 -4.90 -8.51 -2.57
CA LEU A 11 -5.21 -7.45 -3.53
C LEU A 11 -4.62 -7.76 -4.91
N LYS A 12 -3.39 -8.30 -4.96
CA LYS A 12 -2.70 -8.73 -6.19
C LYS A 12 -3.35 -9.90 -6.92
N ILE A 13 -4.29 -10.61 -6.32
CA ILE A 13 -5.02 -11.69 -6.99
C ILE A 13 -6.52 -11.40 -7.09
N THR A 14 -6.94 -10.24 -6.60
CA THR A 14 -8.33 -9.79 -6.65
C THR A 14 -8.49 -8.84 -7.83
N THR A 15 -9.09 -9.30 -8.91
CA THR A 15 -9.42 -8.43 -10.05
C THR A 15 -10.58 -7.49 -9.70
N PRO A 16 -10.51 -6.20 -10.06
CA PRO A 16 -11.68 -5.32 -10.04
C PRO A 16 -12.83 -5.86 -10.88
N ASP A 17 -14.05 -5.72 -10.38
CA ASP A 17 -15.29 -6.06 -11.08
C ASP A 17 -15.65 -4.97 -12.11
N PHE A 18 -15.32 -3.71 -11.83
CA PHE A 18 -15.58 -2.55 -12.69
C PHE A 18 -14.69 -1.34 -12.33
N GLU A 19 -14.45 -0.43 -13.28
CA GLU A 19 -13.74 0.83 -13.04
C GLU A 19 -14.49 1.71 -12.03
N GLY A 20 -13.75 2.32 -11.10
CA GLY A 20 -14.31 3.11 -10.00
C GLY A 20 -14.75 2.29 -8.79
N GLN A 21 -14.66 0.96 -8.84
CA GLN A 21 -14.87 0.12 -7.65
C GLN A 21 -13.91 0.53 -6.53
N VAL A 22 -14.41 0.64 -5.30
CA VAL A 22 -13.58 0.94 -4.12
C VAL A 22 -13.54 -0.27 -3.20
N VAL A 23 -12.34 -0.58 -2.71
CA VAL A 23 -12.08 -1.62 -1.70
C VAL A 23 -11.27 -1.03 -0.55
N LEU A 24 -11.40 -1.64 0.63
CA LEU A 24 -10.59 -1.33 1.80
C LEU A 24 -9.55 -2.44 1.99
N LEU A 25 -8.28 -2.08 1.93
CA LEU A 25 -7.18 -2.94 2.37
C LEU A 25 -7.06 -2.87 3.89
N SER A 26 -7.15 -4.02 4.57
CA SER A 26 -7.09 -4.09 6.04
C SER A 26 -5.70 -3.84 6.59
N ALA A 27 -4.68 -4.43 5.95
CA ALA A 27 -3.25 -4.31 6.28
C ALA A 27 -2.43 -4.58 5.01
N TYR A 28 -1.14 -4.22 5.00
CA TYR A 28 -0.25 -4.61 3.90
C TYR A 28 0.07 -6.12 3.92
N TYR A 29 0.34 -6.67 5.12
CA TYR A 29 0.71 -8.07 5.34
C TYR A 29 -0.40 -8.85 6.06
N ASP A 30 -0.51 -10.15 5.77
CA ASP A 30 -1.53 -11.06 6.35
C ASP A 30 -1.43 -11.22 7.88
N ASP A 31 -0.23 -11.03 8.43
CA ASP A 31 0.00 -11.04 9.87
C ASP A 31 -0.61 -9.84 10.60
N GLY A 32 -1.26 -8.92 9.86
CA GLY A 32 -2.04 -7.82 10.39
C GLY A 32 -1.21 -6.87 11.24
N TRP A 33 0.10 -6.82 11.02
CA TRP A 33 1.09 -6.29 11.94
C TRP A 33 0.67 -4.96 12.61
N ASN A 34 0.42 -5.06 13.93
CA ASN A 34 0.15 -3.96 14.86
C ASN A 34 1.45 -3.22 15.18
N LEU A 35 1.78 -2.14 14.49
CA LEU A 35 2.82 -1.20 14.93
C LEU A 35 2.47 0.28 14.69
N GLU A 36 1.19 0.63 14.55
CA GLU A 36 0.75 1.99 14.86
C GLU A 36 0.11 2.00 16.26
N ASN A 37 0.37 3.07 17.01
CA ASN A 37 0.05 3.25 18.43
C ASN A 37 -1.45 3.10 18.72
N ASP A 38 -2.23 3.26 17.67
CA ASP A 38 -3.68 3.38 17.70
C ASP A 38 -4.38 2.07 17.32
N GLY A 39 -3.64 0.96 17.18
CA GLY A 39 -4.18 -0.35 16.80
C GLY A 39 -4.61 -0.44 15.34
N ILE A 40 -4.09 0.44 14.48
CA ILE A 40 -4.32 0.42 13.04
C ILE A 40 -3.25 -0.45 12.38
N PRO A 41 -3.62 -1.48 11.60
CA PRO A 41 -2.65 -2.29 10.89
C PRO A 41 -1.88 -1.48 9.85
N CYS A 42 -0.57 -1.69 9.77
CA CYS A 42 0.30 -1.00 8.82
C CYS A 42 -0.16 -1.19 7.37
N GLY A 43 -0.13 -0.11 6.58
CA GLY A 43 -0.45 -0.11 5.16
C GLY A 43 -1.94 -0.19 4.82
N ARG A 44 -2.83 -0.18 5.83
CA ARG A 44 -4.28 -0.02 5.64
C ARG A 44 -4.59 1.17 4.72
N GLY A 45 -5.62 1.05 3.90
CA GLY A 45 -6.07 2.17 3.07
C GLY A 45 -7.11 1.76 2.03
N GLN A 46 -7.72 2.76 1.38
CA GLN A 46 -8.66 2.51 0.31
C GLN A 46 -7.95 2.45 -1.04
N PHE A 47 -8.46 1.59 -1.92
CA PHE A 47 -8.04 1.51 -3.31
C PHE A 47 -9.25 1.68 -4.22
N ILE A 48 -9.05 2.37 -5.34
CA ILE A 48 -10.03 2.54 -6.40
C ILE A 48 -9.52 1.83 -7.66
N ALA A 49 -10.44 1.17 -8.37
CA ALA A 49 -10.15 0.54 -9.65
C ALA A 49 -10.04 1.61 -10.75
N ILE A 50 -8.95 1.62 -11.51
CA ILE A 50 -8.68 2.58 -12.59
C ILE A 50 -8.37 1.80 -13.88
N SER A 51 -8.96 2.23 -15.01
CA SER A 51 -8.63 1.68 -16.31
C SER A 51 -7.24 2.18 -16.78
N GLY A 52 -6.36 1.28 -17.18
CA GLY A 52 -5.04 1.59 -17.72
C GLY A 52 -4.08 0.40 -17.67
N LEU A 53 -2.94 0.57 -18.34
CA LEU A 53 -1.81 -0.35 -18.33
C LEU A 53 -0.67 0.28 -17.54
N GLU A 54 -0.50 -0.20 -16.31
CA GLU A 54 0.49 0.31 -15.36
C GLU A 54 1.37 -0.82 -14.83
N VAL A 55 2.44 -0.45 -14.12
CA VAL A 55 3.33 -1.40 -13.45
C VAL A 55 3.07 -1.37 -11.95
N ASP A 56 3.04 -2.55 -11.33
CA ASP A 56 2.91 -2.70 -9.88
C ASP A 56 4.13 -2.05 -9.20
N ASP A 57 3.90 -1.00 -8.41
CA ASP A 57 4.94 -0.31 -7.65
C ASP A 57 5.05 -0.81 -6.21
N GLY A 58 4.26 -1.83 -5.86
CA GLY A 58 4.26 -2.43 -4.54
C GLY A 58 3.53 -1.59 -3.49
N GLY A 59 2.75 -0.57 -3.85
CA GLY A 59 1.95 0.14 -2.85
C GLY A 59 0.86 1.06 -3.38
N PHE A 60 1.20 2.01 -4.26
CA PHE A 60 0.25 2.98 -4.81
C PHE A 60 -0.51 2.40 -6.01
N ARG A 61 0.16 1.64 -6.87
CA ARG A 61 -0.44 0.90 -7.99
C ARG A 61 -0.24 -0.59 -7.76
N CYS A 62 -1.34 -1.33 -7.67
CA CYS A 62 -1.35 -2.78 -7.55
C CYS A 62 -2.03 -3.37 -8.79
N ILE A 63 -1.27 -4.16 -9.56
CA ILE A 63 -1.77 -4.83 -10.77
C ILE A 63 -2.18 -6.26 -10.41
N PRO A 64 -3.48 -6.61 -10.46
CA PRO A 64 -3.93 -7.97 -10.20
C PRO A 64 -3.39 -8.97 -11.23
N ALA A 65 -3.12 -10.20 -10.79
CA ALA A 65 -2.77 -11.30 -11.67
C ALA A 65 -3.97 -11.68 -12.53
N GLY A 66 -3.91 -11.39 -13.83
CA GLY A 66 -4.93 -11.77 -14.79
C GLY A 66 -4.91 -10.90 -16.04
N PRO A 67 -5.65 -11.28 -17.10
CA PRO A 67 -5.87 -10.39 -18.23
C PRO A 67 -6.77 -9.24 -17.79
N GLY A 68 -6.29 -8.01 -17.92
CA GLY A 68 -7.11 -6.84 -17.61
C GLY A 68 -6.34 -5.54 -17.79
N ASP A 69 -7.07 -4.53 -18.26
CA ASP A 69 -6.61 -3.14 -18.34
C ASP A 69 -7.15 -2.34 -17.14
N ILE A 70 -7.37 -2.98 -15.98
CA ILE A 70 -7.87 -2.32 -14.76
C ILE A 70 -7.00 -2.72 -13.59
N TYR A 71 -6.51 -1.72 -12.85
CA TYR A 71 -5.65 -1.92 -11.69
C TYR A 71 -6.21 -1.22 -10.45
N TRP A 72 -5.69 -1.59 -9.27
CA TRP A 72 -6.00 -0.90 -8.02
C TRP A 72 -5.03 0.26 -7.81
N GLN A 73 -5.57 1.47 -7.71
CA GLN A 73 -4.81 2.64 -7.27
C GLN A 73 -5.18 3.01 -5.84
N ARG A 74 -4.19 3.20 -4.97
CA ARG A 74 -4.42 3.68 -3.61
C ARG A 74 -4.96 5.10 -3.65
N ILE A 75 -5.99 5.36 -2.85
CA ILE A 75 -6.49 6.72 -2.61
C ILE A 75 -5.54 7.37 -1.60
N ILE A 76 -4.82 8.41 -2.03
CA ILE A 76 -3.86 9.13 -1.19
C ILE A 76 -4.49 10.39 -0.65
N GLU A 77 -4.60 10.48 0.67
CA GLU A 77 -5.05 11.68 1.36
C GLU A 77 -3.91 12.70 1.42
N ASN A 78 -4.26 13.99 1.23
CA ASN A 78 -3.33 15.13 1.32
C ASN A 78 -2.07 15.03 0.45
N ASN A 79 -2.07 14.19 -0.59
CA ASN A 79 -0.90 13.94 -1.43
C ASN A 79 0.34 13.54 -0.62
N THR A 80 0.16 12.75 0.46
CA THR A 80 1.25 12.30 1.33
C THR A 80 1.33 10.77 1.36
N LEU A 81 2.49 10.24 0.95
CA LEU A 81 2.79 8.80 1.03
C LEU A 81 3.45 8.46 2.35
N ARG A 82 3.20 7.24 2.82
CA ARG A 82 3.86 6.64 3.98
C ARG A 82 4.58 5.35 3.59
N PRO A 83 5.72 5.00 4.22
CA PRO A 83 6.50 3.79 3.89
C PRO A 83 5.71 2.48 3.98
N ASP A 84 4.80 2.38 4.94
CA ASP A 84 3.96 1.21 5.18
C ASP A 84 2.97 0.94 4.04
N TYR A 85 2.64 1.94 3.22
CA TYR A 85 1.84 1.75 2.01
C TYR A 85 2.53 0.85 0.99
N PHE A 86 3.86 0.80 1.04
CA PHE A 86 4.73 0.01 0.16
C PHE A 86 5.28 -1.25 0.85
N GLY A 87 4.86 -1.52 2.08
CA GLY A 87 5.32 -2.68 2.86
C GLY A 87 6.59 -2.45 3.67
N ALA A 88 7.10 -1.23 3.81
CA ALA A 88 8.20 -1.00 4.73
C ALA A 88 7.77 -1.32 6.17
N ARG A 89 8.47 -2.24 6.83
CA ARG A 89 8.25 -2.55 8.26
C ARG A 89 9.05 -1.58 9.12
N CYS A 90 8.38 -0.88 10.02
CA CYS A 90 9.01 -0.01 11.02
C CYS A 90 9.40 -0.80 12.29
N ASP A 91 10.01 -1.97 12.13
CA ASP A 91 10.23 -2.97 13.20
C ASP A 91 11.64 -2.95 13.82
N SER A 92 12.54 -2.10 13.29
CA SER A 92 13.84 -1.92 13.93
C SER A 92 13.66 -1.30 15.32
N THR A 93 14.50 -1.67 16.27
CA THR A 93 14.58 -0.99 17.57
C THR A 93 15.97 -0.39 17.74
N ARG A 94 16.22 0.29 18.86
CA ARG A 94 17.57 0.77 19.19
C ARG A 94 18.59 -0.37 19.31
N THR A 95 18.13 -1.59 19.59
CA THR A 95 18.97 -2.74 19.96
C THR A 95 18.81 -3.95 19.04
N SER A 96 17.90 -3.89 18.07
CA SER A 96 17.60 -4.99 17.15
C SER A 96 17.46 -4.47 15.74
N ALA A 97 18.13 -5.14 14.79
CA ALA A 97 17.95 -4.87 13.37
C ALA A 97 16.50 -5.18 12.97
N GLY A 98 15.92 -4.29 12.17
CA GLY A 98 14.60 -4.50 11.58
C GLY A 98 14.70 -5.25 10.27
N THR A 99 13.54 -5.49 9.66
CA THR A 99 13.42 -5.95 8.29
C THR A 99 14.01 -4.92 7.34
N ASP A 100 14.74 -5.37 6.32
CA ASP A 100 15.26 -4.48 5.27
C ASP A 100 14.11 -3.79 4.52
N ALA A 101 14.14 -2.46 4.48
CA ALA A 101 13.14 -1.62 3.84
C ALA A 101 13.66 -0.94 2.57
N THR A 102 14.82 -1.35 2.03
CA THR A 102 15.44 -0.71 0.86
C THR A 102 14.49 -0.67 -0.34
N ILE A 103 13.90 -1.81 -0.72
CA ILE A 103 12.96 -1.90 -1.84
C ILE A 103 11.71 -1.02 -1.64
N PRO A 104 10.93 -1.18 -0.54
CA PRO A 104 9.70 -0.42 -0.36
C PRO A 104 9.94 1.10 -0.26
N LEU A 105 11.05 1.53 0.35
CA LEU A 105 11.40 2.95 0.40
C LEU A 105 11.75 3.51 -0.98
N ASN A 106 12.51 2.78 -1.80
CA ASN A 106 12.83 3.22 -3.17
C ASN A 106 11.56 3.34 -4.03
N ASN A 107 10.63 2.39 -3.89
CA ASN A 107 9.35 2.45 -4.60
C ASN A 107 8.52 3.66 -4.15
N MET A 108 8.43 3.91 -2.84
CA MET A 108 7.73 5.08 -2.29
C MET A 108 8.29 6.39 -2.85
N PHE A 109 9.62 6.58 -2.81
CA PHE A 109 10.23 7.81 -3.34
C PHE A 109 10.05 7.95 -4.84
N THR A 110 10.16 6.85 -5.60
CA THR A 110 9.90 6.87 -7.05
C THR A 110 8.47 7.33 -7.34
N THR A 111 7.48 6.74 -6.68
CA THR A 111 6.08 7.13 -6.83
C THR A 111 5.84 8.57 -6.37
N ALA A 112 6.45 9.00 -5.26
CA ALA A 112 6.32 10.37 -4.76
C ALA A 112 6.82 11.40 -5.78
N ILE A 113 8.00 11.17 -6.35
CA ILE A 113 8.61 12.05 -7.36
C ILE A 113 7.74 12.12 -8.61
N THR A 114 7.28 10.97 -9.12
CA THR A 114 6.45 10.92 -10.34
C THR A 114 5.12 11.64 -10.17
N ASN A 115 4.53 11.62 -8.97
CA ASN A 115 3.19 12.16 -8.71
C ASN A 115 3.19 13.51 -7.96
N ASN A 116 4.37 14.07 -7.66
CA ASN A 116 4.52 15.28 -6.85
C ASN A 116 3.84 15.15 -5.46
N PHE A 117 4.02 14.01 -4.83
CA PHE A 117 3.54 13.75 -3.47
C PHE A 117 4.62 14.05 -2.43
N SER A 118 4.19 14.43 -1.24
CA SER A 118 5.02 14.47 -0.04
C SER A 118 5.23 13.05 0.50
N VAL A 119 6.25 12.87 1.34
CA VAL A 119 6.44 11.65 2.11
C VAL A 119 6.43 11.97 3.60
N GLU A 120 5.81 11.11 4.39
CA GLU A 120 5.79 11.21 5.84
C GLU A 120 6.22 9.87 6.42
N PHE A 121 7.20 9.92 7.31
CA PHE A 121 7.58 8.76 8.11
C PHE A 121 6.75 8.80 9.38
N PRO A 122 5.84 7.83 9.60
CA PRO A 122 5.14 7.75 10.87
C PRO A 122 6.19 7.61 11.98
N SER A 123 5.99 8.33 13.08
CA SER A 123 6.86 8.23 14.23
C SER A 123 6.93 6.77 14.69
N LYS A 124 8.16 6.27 14.94
CA LYS A 124 8.31 5.10 15.81
C LYS A 124 7.61 5.41 17.12
N ILE A 125 6.88 4.43 17.62
CA ILE A 125 6.45 4.43 19.00
C ILE A 125 7.41 3.53 19.76
#